data_AF-A0A0D0BU42-F1
#
_entry.id   AF-A0A0D0BU42-F1
#
_cell.length_a   1.000
_cell.length_b   1.000
_cell.length_c   1.000
_cell.angle_alpha   90.00
_cell.angle_beta   90.00
_cell.angle_gamma   90.00
#
_symmetry.space_group_name_H-M   'P 1'
#
loop_
_entity.id
_entity.type
_entity.pdbx_description
1 polymer ?
#
loop_
_entity_poly.entity_id
_entity_poly.type
_entity_poly.pdbx_seq_one_letter_code
_entity_poly.pdbx_strand_id
1 'polypeptide(L)'
;MFSLPQGATSGKNSEGTCDEYPIHLEHIKRKDWECLLGLLFNSNSQVLGQASIPDFTLDEWESVLNLSTKWEMAAVRECAIEKINQFDNPAKKIQLARNYRVPRFFLPCLVQLVARSDPIIPQELSELGIECALKLVSIRERIYNGNNNYATFRPEKAPLDASTPGSTVWNNTVAVLHAIFTDHDEHYK
;
A
#
# COMPACT_ATOMS: atom_id res chain seq x y z
N MET A 1 16.92 -29.59 11.22
CA MET A 1 18.14 -29.29 12.02
C MET A 1 18.84 -28.15 11.29
N PHE A 2 18.99 -26.97 11.91
CA PHE A 2 19.66 -25.83 11.27
C PHE A 2 21.17 -26.02 11.45
N SER A 3 21.87 -26.29 10.35
CA SER A 3 23.33 -26.38 10.31
C SER A 3 23.93 -25.01 10.59
N LEU A 4 24.93 -24.93 11.47
CA LEU A 4 25.65 -23.69 11.73
C LEU A 4 26.37 -23.21 10.46
N PRO A 5 26.51 -21.89 10.25
CA PRO A 5 27.24 -21.33 9.11
C PRO A 5 28.66 -21.90 9.09
N GLN A 6 29.07 -22.46 7.94
CA GLN A 6 30.44 -22.93 7.76
C GLN A 6 31.35 -21.71 7.68
N GLY A 7 31.94 -21.33 8.82
CA GLY A 7 33.05 -20.39 8.83
C GLY A 7 34.22 -20.94 8.01
N ALA A 8 35.16 -20.05 7.65
CA ALA A 8 36.30 -20.26 6.74
C ALA A 8 37.32 -21.38 7.11
N THR A 9 36.93 -22.37 7.91
CA THR A 9 37.76 -23.46 8.42
C THR A 9 37.84 -24.68 7.50
N SER A 10 37.04 -24.73 6.43
CA SER A 10 37.20 -25.69 5.33
C SER A 10 37.57 -24.89 4.09
N GLY A 11 38.61 -25.26 3.35
CA GLY A 11 39.12 -24.53 2.18
C GLY A 11 38.18 -24.40 0.97
N LYS A 12 36.86 -24.44 1.18
CA LYS A 12 35.83 -23.94 0.28
C LYS A 12 35.45 -22.54 0.73
N ASN A 13 35.58 -21.57 -0.17
CA ASN A 13 35.06 -20.23 0.06
C ASN A 13 33.54 -20.33 0.24
N SER A 14 33.08 -19.88 1.41
CA SER A 14 31.66 -19.81 1.73
C SER A 14 31.06 -18.51 1.17
N GLU A 15 29.74 -18.49 1.01
CA GLU A 15 29.03 -17.32 0.52
C GLU A 15 29.27 -16.10 1.42
N GLY A 16 29.55 -14.94 0.81
CA GLY A 16 29.81 -13.68 1.51
C GLY A 16 31.24 -13.48 2.01
N THR A 17 32.20 -14.33 1.63
CA THR A 17 33.59 -14.20 2.12
C THR A 17 34.49 -13.32 1.28
N CYS A 18 34.22 -13.18 -0.03
CA CYS A 18 34.99 -12.32 -0.95
C CYS A 18 34.17 -11.97 -2.19
N ASP A 19 34.73 -11.13 -3.07
CA ASP A 19 34.05 -10.64 -4.27
C ASP A 19 33.71 -11.77 -5.26
N GLU A 20 34.51 -12.85 -5.30
CA GLU A 20 34.24 -14.04 -6.12
C GLU A 20 33.12 -14.92 -5.55
N TYR A 21 32.78 -14.76 -4.27
CA TYR A 21 31.73 -15.50 -3.56
C TYR A 21 30.84 -14.51 -2.79
N PRO A 22 30.12 -13.62 -3.49
CA PRO A 22 29.31 -12.60 -2.85
C PRO A 22 28.06 -13.22 -2.20
N ILE A 23 27.39 -12.46 -1.34
CA ILE A 23 26.06 -12.84 -0.85
C ILE A 23 25.06 -12.66 -1.99
N HIS A 24 24.45 -13.75 -2.43
CA HIS A 24 23.43 -13.73 -3.47
C HIS A 24 22.05 -13.52 -2.86
N LEU A 25 21.47 -12.36 -3.12
CA LEU A 25 20.10 -12.03 -2.73
C LEU A 25 19.11 -12.64 -3.73
N GLU A 26 18.79 -13.92 -3.55
CA GLU A 26 17.84 -14.63 -4.42
C GLU A 26 16.46 -13.95 -4.43
N HIS A 27 15.87 -13.87 -5.62
CA HIS A 27 14.55 -13.27 -5.87
C HIS A 27 14.43 -11.78 -5.51
N ILE A 28 15.54 -11.06 -5.36
CA ILE A 28 15.55 -9.61 -5.16
C ILE A 28 15.93 -8.91 -6.46
N LYS A 29 15.11 -7.94 -6.88
CA LYS A 29 15.46 -7.09 -8.03
C LYS A 29 16.51 -6.08 -7.61
N ARG A 30 17.46 -5.80 -8.50
CA ARG A 30 18.48 -4.76 -8.30
C ARG A 30 17.86 -3.43 -7.88
N LYS A 31 16.82 -2.98 -8.58
CA LYS A 31 16.13 -1.71 -8.28
C LYS A 31 15.62 -1.67 -6.83
N ASP A 32 15.01 -2.76 -6.36
CA ASP A 32 14.43 -2.80 -5.01
C ASP A 32 15.52 -2.65 -3.95
N TRP A 33 16.65 -3.32 -4.18
CA TRP A 33 17.82 -3.24 -3.31
C TRP A 33 18.46 -1.84 -3.33
N GLU A 34 18.61 -1.22 -4.51
CA GLU A 34 19.10 0.15 -4.64
C GLU A 34 18.21 1.16 -3.90
N CYS A 35 16.88 1.03 -3.98
CA CYS A 35 15.96 1.89 -3.23
C CYS A 35 16.14 1.74 -1.71
N LEU A 36 16.27 0.50 -1.21
CA LEU A 36 16.49 0.26 0.20
C LEU A 36 17.86 0.81 0.66
N LEU A 37 18.93 0.51 -0.08
CA LEU A 37 20.26 1.05 0.22
C LEU A 37 20.28 2.57 0.17
N GLY A 38 19.61 3.17 -0.82
CA GLY A 38 19.45 4.61 -0.93
C GLY A 38 18.82 5.19 0.33
N LEU A 39 17.78 4.57 0.87
CA LEU A 39 17.17 5.02 2.13
C LEU A 39 18.11 4.82 3.34
N LEU A 40 18.78 3.67 3.44
CA LEU A 40 19.65 3.33 4.58
C LEU A 40 20.94 4.14 4.63
N PHE A 41 21.59 4.36 3.49
CA PHE A 41 22.94 4.90 3.41
C PHE A 41 23.03 6.35 2.90
N ASN A 42 22.01 6.86 2.20
CA ASN A 42 21.94 8.30 1.89
C ASN A 42 21.53 9.13 3.15
N SER A 43 21.05 8.45 4.18
CA SER A 43 20.84 8.99 5.52
C SER A 43 22.18 9.15 6.26
N ASN A 44 23.06 10.01 5.77
CA ASN A 44 24.22 10.45 6.56
C ASN A 44 23.71 11.24 7.78
N SER A 45 23.64 10.55 8.92
CA SER A 45 23.34 10.99 10.29
C SER A 45 21.97 10.56 10.84
N GLN A 46 22.04 9.45 11.57
CA GLN A 46 21.24 9.08 12.75
C GLN A 46 19.75 8.78 12.55
N VAL A 47 19.49 7.57 12.06
CA VAL A 47 18.36 6.68 12.37
C VAL A 47 16.94 7.20 12.12
N LEU A 48 16.50 8.36 12.60
CA LEU A 48 15.12 8.90 12.50
C LEU A 48 15.09 10.36 13.00
N GLY A 49 16.02 11.21 12.55
CA GLY A 49 16.15 12.59 13.05
C GLY A 49 16.79 13.53 12.02
N GLN A 50 15.98 14.02 11.08
CA GLN A 50 16.36 15.02 10.05
C GLN A 50 17.60 14.65 9.21
N ALA A 51 17.50 13.59 8.41
CA ALA A 51 18.31 13.41 7.21
C ALA A 51 17.42 13.45 5.96
N SER A 52 17.97 13.87 4.81
CA SER A 52 17.26 14.07 3.55
C SER A 52 16.64 12.76 3.06
N ILE A 53 15.37 12.54 3.38
CA ILE A 53 14.60 11.41 2.86
C ILE A 53 14.62 11.51 1.33
N PRO A 54 15.03 10.45 0.60
CA PRO A 54 15.08 10.49 -0.84
C PRO A 54 13.69 10.77 -1.43
N ASP A 55 13.66 11.55 -2.50
CA ASP A 55 12.46 11.85 -3.26
C ASP A 55 12.11 10.66 -4.17
N PHE A 56 11.57 9.62 -3.54
CA PHE A 56 11.17 8.39 -4.21
C PHE A 56 9.74 8.49 -4.72
N THR A 57 9.52 7.89 -5.89
CA THR A 57 8.19 7.63 -6.45
C THR A 57 7.43 6.58 -5.62
N LEU A 58 6.12 6.46 -5.86
CA LEU A 58 5.29 5.46 -5.17
C LEU A 58 5.80 4.03 -5.38
N ASP A 59 6.24 3.69 -6.60
CA ASP A 59 6.78 2.36 -6.91
C ASP A 59 8.10 2.08 -6.18
N GLU A 60 8.94 3.09 -5.99
CA GLU A 60 10.20 2.95 -5.25
C GLU A 60 9.95 2.80 -3.74
N TRP A 61 8.96 3.52 -3.20
CA TRP A 61 8.51 3.29 -1.83
C TRP A 61 7.86 1.91 -1.65
N GLU A 62 7.15 1.38 -2.65
CA GLU A 62 6.66 0.00 -2.65
C GLU A 62 7.83 -1.00 -2.58
N SER A 63 8.90 -0.77 -3.35
CA SER A 63 10.11 -1.60 -3.26
C SER A 63 10.73 -1.60 -1.86
N VAL A 64 10.84 -0.43 -1.22
CA VAL A 64 11.32 -0.31 0.16
C VAL A 64 10.38 -1.03 1.13
N LEU A 65 9.06 -0.85 0.98
CA LEU A 65 8.06 -1.51 1.81
C LEU A 65 8.15 -3.04 1.70
N ASN A 66 8.39 -3.56 0.49
CA ASN A 66 8.55 -4.99 0.24
C ASN A 66 9.75 -5.57 0.99
N LEU A 67 10.93 -5.01 0.78
CA LEU A 67 12.16 -5.53 1.40
C LEU A 67 12.17 -5.32 2.92
N SER A 68 11.69 -4.17 3.40
CA SER A 68 11.58 -3.91 4.84
C SER A 68 10.60 -4.84 5.53
N THR A 69 9.51 -5.25 4.87
CA THR A 69 8.59 -6.27 5.38
C THR A 69 9.23 -7.66 5.35
N LYS A 70 9.91 -8.02 4.26
CA LYS A 70 10.58 -9.33 4.09
C LYS A 70 11.70 -9.56 5.12
N TRP A 71 12.44 -8.52 5.47
CA TRP A 71 13.56 -8.58 6.40
C TRP A 71 13.25 -7.99 7.78
N GLU A 72 11.96 -7.81 8.11
CA GLU A 72 11.48 -7.39 9.43
C GLU A 72 12.10 -6.07 9.94
N MET A 73 12.41 -5.15 9.03
CA MET A 73 12.97 -3.83 9.34
C MET A 73 11.85 -2.87 9.76
N ALA A 74 11.38 -3.00 11.01
CA ALA A 74 10.19 -2.27 11.51
C ALA A 74 10.25 -0.74 11.32
N ALA A 75 11.38 -0.09 11.65
CA ALA A 75 11.52 1.36 11.51
C ALA A 75 11.47 1.83 10.05
N VAL A 76 12.13 1.08 9.15
CA VAL A 76 12.13 1.37 7.70
C VAL A 76 10.75 1.16 7.11
N ARG A 77 10.08 0.08 7.53
CA ARG A 77 8.71 -0.23 7.14
C ARG A 77 7.75 0.89 7.52
N GLU A 78 7.80 1.37 8.77
CA GLU A 78 6.92 2.46 9.20
C GLU A 78 7.20 3.75 8.42
N CYS A 79 8.46 4.10 8.19
CA CYS A 79 8.84 5.25 7.35
C CYS A 79 8.26 5.13 5.92
N ALA A 80 8.40 3.97 5.29
CA ALA A 80 7.85 3.74 3.95
C ALA A 80 6.33 3.91 3.93
N ILE A 81 5.63 3.40 4.95
CA ILE A 81 4.17 3.52 5.02
C ILE A 81 3.74 4.98 5.23
N GLU A 82 4.42 5.73 6.09
CA GLU A 82 4.14 7.16 6.27
C GLU A 82 4.32 7.95 4.97
N LYS A 83 5.34 7.61 4.18
CA LYS A 83 5.61 8.25 2.89
C LYS A 83 4.61 7.86 1.82
N ILE A 84 4.28 6.56 1.72
CA ILE A 84 3.22 6.08 0.82
C ILE A 84 1.89 6.77 1.12
N ASN A 85 1.60 7.04 2.40
CA ASN A 85 0.35 7.71 2.80
C ASN A 85 0.19 9.11 2.18
N GLN A 86 1.28 9.78 1.79
CA GLN A 86 1.28 11.13 1.23
C GLN A 86 0.90 11.16 -0.26
N PHE A 87 0.98 10.02 -0.97
CA PHE A 87 0.62 9.94 -2.39
C PHE A 87 -0.90 9.86 -2.59
N ASP A 88 -1.44 10.52 -3.60
CA ASP A 88 -2.86 10.42 -3.95
C ASP A 88 -3.10 9.29 -4.96
N ASN A 89 -3.03 8.04 -4.49
CA ASN A 89 -3.40 6.87 -5.28
C ASN A 89 -4.11 5.82 -4.40
N PRO A 90 -5.44 5.94 -4.23
CA PRO A 90 -6.18 5.10 -3.30
C PRO A 90 -6.29 3.64 -3.75
N ALA A 91 -6.38 3.36 -5.06
CA ALA A 91 -6.46 1.99 -5.58
C ALA A 91 -5.16 1.22 -5.31
N LYS A 92 -4.01 1.83 -5.62
CA LYS A 92 -2.70 1.28 -5.32
C LYS A 92 -2.48 1.09 -3.82
N LYS A 93 -2.87 2.06 -2.99
CA LYS A 93 -2.79 1.93 -1.53
C LYS A 93 -3.60 0.76 -0.99
N ILE A 94 -4.79 0.47 -1.54
CA ILE A 94 -5.59 -0.70 -1.17
C ILE A 94 -4.86 -2.00 -1.54
N GLN A 95 -4.25 -2.04 -2.72
CA GLN A 95 -3.41 -3.17 -3.13
C GLN A 95 -2.26 -3.40 -2.12
N LEU A 96 -1.54 -2.33 -1.77
CA LEU A 96 -0.44 -2.37 -0.79
C LEU A 96 -0.93 -2.78 0.60
N ALA A 97 -2.12 -2.31 1.01
CA ALA A 97 -2.74 -2.66 2.28
C ALA A 97 -2.94 -4.17 2.43
N ARG A 98 -3.42 -4.83 1.36
CA ARG A 98 -3.60 -6.28 1.31
C ARG A 98 -2.26 -7.02 1.30
N ASN A 99 -1.37 -6.63 0.39
CA ASN A 99 -0.10 -7.32 0.18
C ASN A 99 0.84 -7.25 1.39
N TYR A 100 0.89 -6.11 2.08
CA TYR A 100 1.84 -5.85 3.18
C TYR A 100 1.18 -5.72 4.56
N ARG A 101 -0.10 -6.08 4.67
CA ARG A 101 -0.91 -6.01 5.90
C ARG A 101 -0.83 -4.63 6.55
N VAL A 102 -1.27 -3.61 5.81
CA VAL A 102 -1.32 -2.21 6.25
C VAL A 102 -2.80 -1.76 6.33
N PRO A 103 -3.56 -2.19 7.35
CA PRO A 103 -5.01 -1.97 7.40
C PRO A 103 -5.41 -0.48 7.42
N ARG A 104 -4.54 0.40 7.96
CA ARG A 104 -4.76 1.86 8.00
C ARG A 104 -4.98 2.52 6.64
N PHE A 105 -4.55 1.88 5.54
CA PHE A 105 -4.79 2.38 4.18
C PHE A 105 -6.16 2.00 3.64
N PHE A 106 -6.71 0.87 4.07
CA PHE A 106 -7.81 0.21 3.39
C PHE A 106 -9.10 1.03 3.43
N LEU A 107 -9.61 1.32 4.62
CA LEU A 107 -10.88 2.05 4.78
C LEU A 107 -10.82 3.49 4.23
N PRO A 108 -9.81 4.32 4.54
CA PRO A 108 -9.75 5.69 4.01
C PRO A 108 -9.72 5.74 2.48
N CYS A 109 -8.96 4.84 1.85
CA CYS A 109 -8.86 4.79 0.39
C CYS A 109 -10.15 4.29 -0.25
N LEU A 110 -10.85 3.32 0.37
CA LEU A 110 -12.17 2.89 -0.11
C LEU A 110 -13.18 4.04 -0.08
N VAL A 111 -13.20 4.81 1.00
CA VAL A 111 -14.11 5.97 1.10
C VAL A 111 -13.78 7.01 0.03
N GLN A 112 -12.49 7.32 -0.19
CA GLN A 112 -12.07 8.23 -1.27
C GLN A 112 -12.54 7.75 -2.67
N LEU A 113 -12.40 6.45 -2.96
CA LEU A 113 -12.82 5.86 -4.24
C LEU A 113 -14.35 5.84 -4.44
N VAL A 114 -15.11 5.73 -3.35
CA VAL A 114 -16.58 5.81 -3.36
C VAL A 114 -17.04 7.27 -3.51
N ALA A 115 -16.39 8.19 -2.81
CA ALA A 115 -16.75 9.61 -2.78
C ALA A 115 -16.32 10.37 -4.05
N ARG A 116 -15.38 9.88 -4.86
CA ARG A 116 -15.02 10.61 -6.10
C ARG A 116 -16.11 10.50 -7.18
N SER A 117 -16.21 11.52 -8.01
CA SER A 117 -17.08 11.51 -9.20
C SER A 117 -16.54 10.62 -10.33
N ASP A 118 -15.21 10.50 -10.44
CA ASP A 118 -14.59 9.78 -11.55
C ASP A 118 -14.85 8.28 -11.48
N PRO A 119 -15.15 7.63 -12.62
CA PRO A 119 -15.36 6.19 -12.67
C PRO A 119 -14.07 5.44 -12.36
N ILE A 120 -14.18 4.18 -11.97
CA ILE A 120 -13.02 3.30 -11.83
C ILE A 120 -12.42 3.09 -13.22
N ILE A 121 -11.13 3.41 -13.37
CA ILE A 121 -10.41 3.18 -14.63
C ILE A 121 -9.81 1.77 -14.68
N PRO A 122 -9.46 1.24 -15.87
CA PRO A 122 -8.92 -0.11 -15.99
C PRO A 122 -7.65 -0.39 -15.18
N GLN A 123 -6.80 0.62 -14.98
CA GLN A 123 -5.61 0.51 -14.13
C GLN A 123 -5.98 0.29 -12.66
N GLU A 124 -6.99 0.98 -12.15
CA GLU A 124 -7.43 0.80 -10.77
C GLU A 124 -8.16 -0.52 -10.58
N LEU A 125 -8.86 -0.99 -11.62
CA LEU A 125 -9.47 -2.32 -11.61
C LEU A 125 -8.41 -3.41 -11.42
N SER A 126 -7.24 -3.29 -12.05
CA SER A 126 -6.16 -4.27 -11.88
C SER A 126 -5.51 -4.18 -10.50
N GLU A 127 -5.40 -2.98 -9.92
CA GLU A 127 -4.87 -2.77 -8.57
C GLU A 127 -5.84 -3.25 -7.47
N LEU A 128 -7.13 -2.97 -7.60
CA LEU A 128 -8.18 -3.36 -6.66
C LEU A 128 -8.52 -4.85 -6.75
N GLY A 129 -8.41 -5.43 -7.94
CA GLY A 129 -8.99 -6.72 -8.29
C GLY A 129 -10.50 -6.62 -8.57
N ILE A 130 -10.99 -7.55 -9.39
CA ILE A 130 -12.35 -7.55 -9.93
C ILE A 130 -13.40 -7.53 -8.81
N GLU A 131 -13.27 -8.39 -7.81
CA GLU A 131 -14.26 -8.49 -6.73
C GLU A 131 -14.39 -7.19 -5.92
N CYS A 132 -13.26 -6.60 -5.55
CA CYS A 132 -13.24 -5.34 -4.80
C CYS A 132 -13.82 -4.19 -5.62
N ALA A 133 -13.46 -4.11 -6.90
CA ALA A 133 -13.98 -3.09 -7.79
C ALA A 133 -15.50 -3.22 -7.99
N LEU A 134 -16.02 -4.44 -8.18
CA LEU A 134 -17.46 -4.68 -8.30
C LEU A 134 -18.22 -4.30 -7.03
N LYS A 135 -17.70 -4.67 -5.85
CA LYS A 135 -18.26 -4.21 -4.57
C LYS A 135 -18.28 -2.68 -4.51
N LEU A 136 -17.18 -2.03 -4.89
CA LEU A 136 -17.08 -0.57 -4.87
C LEU A 136 -18.08 0.09 -5.82
N VAL A 137 -18.25 -0.43 -7.04
CA VAL A 137 -19.26 0.05 -7.99
C VAL A 137 -20.66 -0.11 -7.41
N SER A 138 -20.99 -1.28 -6.84
CA SER A 138 -22.31 -1.51 -6.24
C SER A 138 -22.63 -0.54 -5.10
N ILE A 139 -21.62 -0.14 -4.32
CA ILE A 139 -21.76 0.85 -3.25
C ILE A 139 -22.00 2.23 -3.84
N ARG A 140 -21.22 2.62 -4.85
CA ARG A 140 -21.39 3.89 -5.56
C ARG A 140 -22.79 4.01 -6.15
N GLU A 141 -23.30 2.96 -6.78
CA GLU A 141 -24.67 2.91 -7.31
C GLU A 141 -25.72 3.07 -6.21
N ARG A 142 -25.58 2.38 -5.07
CA ARG A 142 -26.54 2.47 -3.96
C ARG A 142 -26.58 3.84 -3.30
N ILE A 143 -25.42 4.44 -3.06
CA ILE A 143 -25.32 5.79 -2.47
C ILE A 143 -25.94 6.82 -3.42
N TYR A 144 -25.73 6.63 -4.73
CA TYR A 144 -26.25 7.54 -5.75
C TYR A 144 -27.75 7.37 -5.98
N ASN A 145 -28.27 6.14 -5.97
CA ASN A 145 -29.71 5.86 -6.13
C ASN A 145 -30.56 6.34 -4.95
N GLY A 146 -29.99 6.45 -3.75
CA GLY A 146 -30.69 7.03 -2.59
C GLY A 146 -30.97 8.53 -2.73
N ASN A 147 -30.30 9.22 -3.68
CA ASN A 147 -30.27 10.68 -3.77
C ASN A 147 -30.92 11.27 -5.03
N ASN A 148 -31.44 10.50 -6.00
CA ASN A 148 -32.20 11.13 -7.09
C ASN A 148 -33.19 10.24 -7.86
N ASN A 149 -34.35 10.85 -8.12
CA ASN A 149 -35.30 10.47 -9.16
C ASN A 149 -34.56 10.38 -10.52
N TYR A 150 -34.60 9.18 -11.13
CA TYR A 150 -34.28 8.69 -12.49
C TYR A 150 -33.89 9.62 -13.68
N ALA A 151 -33.46 10.87 -13.51
CA ALA A 151 -33.35 11.82 -14.63
C ALA A 151 -31.93 12.12 -15.13
N THR A 152 -30.85 11.71 -14.46
CA THR A 152 -29.49 12.01 -14.96
C THR A 152 -28.50 10.88 -14.63
N PHE A 153 -28.10 10.12 -15.64
CA PHE A 153 -27.06 9.08 -15.58
C PHE A 153 -25.63 9.65 -15.32
N ARG A 154 -25.56 10.93 -14.94
CA ARG A 154 -24.43 11.67 -14.34
C ARG A 154 -24.96 13.06 -13.96
N PRO A 155 -24.82 13.53 -12.71
CA PRO A 155 -24.28 14.87 -12.59
C PRO A 155 -23.14 15.01 -11.58
N GLU A 156 -22.54 16.19 -11.70
CA GLU A 156 -21.45 16.83 -10.97
C GLU A 156 -21.21 16.39 -9.53
N LYS A 157 -19.90 16.25 -9.22
CA LYS A 157 -19.23 16.23 -7.91
C LYS A 157 -20.05 15.68 -6.75
N ALA A 158 -19.60 14.55 -6.20
CA ALA A 158 -20.07 14.08 -4.91
C ALA A 158 -20.07 15.22 -3.88
N PRO A 159 -21.04 15.23 -2.95
CA PRO A 159 -21.16 16.28 -1.98
C PRO A 159 -19.86 16.36 -1.14
N LEU A 160 -19.36 17.59 -0.97
CA LEU A 160 -18.06 17.91 -0.34
C LEU A 160 -17.89 17.31 1.07
N ASP A 161 -18.98 16.90 1.72
CA ASP A 161 -19.00 16.35 3.08
C ASP A 161 -18.62 14.85 3.13
N ALA A 162 -18.67 14.11 2.03
CA ALA A 162 -18.28 12.69 1.98
C ALA A 162 -16.78 12.46 2.24
N SER A 163 -15.94 13.45 1.94
CA SER A 163 -14.50 13.43 2.21
C SER A 163 -14.12 13.89 3.63
N THR A 164 -15.10 14.34 4.42
CA THR A 164 -14.88 14.85 5.78
C THR A 164 -15.15 13.74 6.81
N PRO A 165 -14.14 13.26 7.55
CA PRO A 165 -14.34 12.23 8.57
C PRO A 165 -15.39 12.65 9.61
N GLY A 166 -16.35 11.76 9.89
CA GLY A 166 -17.38 11.96 10.90
C GLY A 166 -18.65 12.69 10.43
N SER A 167 -18.71 13.13 9.17
CA SER A 167 -19.95 13.64 8.58
C SER A 167 -21.03 12.56 8.48
N THR A 168 -22.30 12.95 8.35
CA THR A 168 -23.40 11.99 8.16
C THR A 168 -23.20 11.12 6.92
N VAL A 169 -22.70 11.71 5.82
CA VAL A 169 -22.40 10.98 4.57
C VAL A 169 -21.21 10.03 4.76
N TRP A 170 -20.16 10.45 5.48
CA TRP A 170 -19.03 9.58 5.86
C TRP A 170 -19.52 8.37 6.69
N ASN A 171 -20.28 8.62 7.75
CA ASN A 171 -20.75 7.57 8.65
C ASN A 171 -21.66 6.56 7.94
N ASN A 172 -22.58 7.04 7.09
CA ASN A 172 -23.44 6.18 6.28
C ASN A 172 -22.64 5.33 5.28
N THR A 173 -21.65 5.93 4.63
CA THR A 173 -20.76 5.22 3.69
C THR A 173 -19.95 4.14 4.41
N VAL A 174 -19.39 4.47 5.58
CA VAL A 174 -18.65 3.52 6.42
C VAL A 174 -19.53 2.35 6.86
N ALA A 175 -20.78 2.59 7.28
CA ALA A 175 -21.71 1.53 7.66
C ALA A 175 -22.01 0.55 6.50
N VAL A 176 -22.20 1.06 5.29
CA VAL A 176 -22.40 0.22 4.08
C VAL A 176 -21.14 -0.56 3.73
N LEU A 177 -19.96 0.07 3.83
CA LEU A 177 -18.68 -0.62 3.65
C LEU A 177 -18.53 -1.77 4.65
N HIS A 178 -18.89 -1.56 5.92
CA HIS A 178 -18.84 -2.60 6.94
C HIS A 178 -19.74 -3.78 6.58
N ALA A 179 -20.99 -3.53 6.18
CA ALA A 179 -21.90 -4.61 5.80
C ALA A 179 -21.40 -5.47 4.62
N ILE A 180 -20.58 -4.91 3.72
CA ILE A 180 -20.17 -5.58 2.46
C ILE A 180 -18.79 -6.25 2.56
N PHE A 181 -17.87 -5.67 3.34
CA PHE A 181 -16.49 -6.18 3.42
C PHE A 181 -16.21 -7.06 4.64
N THR A 182 -16.98 -6.96 5.73
CA THR A 182 -16.69 -7.67 6.99
C THR A 182 -16.76 -9.20 6.88
N ASP A 183 -17.56 -9.74 5.95
CA ASP A 183 -17.72 -11.19 5.82
C ASP A 183 -16.64 -11.86 4.94
N HIS A 184 -15.93 -11.12 4.08
CA HIS A 184 -15.15 -11.74 2.97
C HIS A 184 -13.74 -11.15 2.78
N ASP A 185 -13.32 -10.15 3.56
CA ASP A 185 -11.97 -9.54 3.41
C ASP A 185 -11.30 -9.42 4.78
N GLU A 186 -10.34 -10.33 5.08
CA GLU A 186 -9.60 -10.37 6.35
C GLU A 186 -8.82 -9.08 6.63
N HIS A 187 -8.56 -8.27 5.59
CA HIS A 187 -7.82 -7.01 5.67
C HIS A 187 -8.67 -5.81 6.08
N TYR A 188 -9.98 -6.01 6.26
CA TYR A 188 -10.94 -4.95 6.55
C TYR A 188 -11.00 -4.55 8.03
N LYS A 189 -10.50 -5.39 8.94
CA LYS A 189 -10.54 -5.17 10.41
C LYS A 189 -9.35 -4.36 10.93
#